data_AF-A0A0S8EMD8-F1
#
_entry.id   AF-A0A0S8EMD8-F1
#
_cell.length_a   1.000
_cell.length_b   1.000
_cell.length_c   1.000
_cell.angle_alpha   90.00
_cell.angle_beta   90.00
_cell.angle_gamma   90.00
#
_symmetry.space_group_name_H-M   'P 1'
#
loop_
_entity.id
_entity.type
_entity.pdbx_description
1 polymer ?
#
loop_
_entity_poly.entity_id
_entity_poly.type
_entity_poly.pdbx_seq_one_letter_code
_entity_poly.pdbx_strand_id
1 'polypeptide(L)'
;MSAWFVFSAMGFYPVTPGLPEYRIGSPLFEKLTIHLSERHHEGERFVIEAPGNGPGVVLVSKASLDGETLEQPILRHDTITAGGLLRLQMSIDSQPKLRLD
;
A
#
# COMPACT_ATOMS: atom_id res chain seq x y z
N MET A 1 -7.81 17.06 6.92
CA MET A 1 -7.99 16.79 5.48
C MET A 1 -6.68 16.45 4.76
N SER A 2 -5.57 17.19 4.95
CA SER A 2 -4.32 16.95 4.20
C SER A 2 -3.70 15.56 4.40
N ALA A 3 -3.64 15.04 5.64
CA ALA A 3 -3.09 13.72 5.91
C ALA A 3 -3.87 12.59 5.22
N TRP A 4 -5.20 12.72 5.14
CA TRP A 4 -6.04 11.76 4.42
C TRP A 4 -5.63 11.67 2.95
N PHE A 5 -5.44 12.82 2.29
CA PHE A 5 -5.00 12.83 0.90
C PHE A 5 -3.64 12.16 0.72
N VAL A 6 -2.67 12.44 1.60
CA VAL A 6 -1.33 11.83 1.52
C VAL A 6 -1.41 10.31 1.65
N PHE A 7 -2.15 9.79 2.65
CA PHE A 7 -2.35 8.35 2.82
C PHE A 7 -3.07 7.72 1.62
N SER A 8 -4.19 8.31 1.19
CA SER A 8 -4.93 7.83 0.03
C SER A 8 -4.09 7.86 -1.25
N ALA A 9 -3.25 8.88 -1.46
CA ALA A 9 -2.35 8.95 -2.61
C ALA A 9 -1.23 7.90 -2.58
N MET A 10 -0.75 7.52 -1.38
CA MET A 10 0.15 6.38 -1.21
C MET A 10 -0.55 5.03 -1.44
N GLY A 11 -1.88 4.99 -1.34
CA GLY A 11 -2.69 3.79 -1.59
C GLY A 11 -3.01 2.96 -0.35
N PHE A 12 -2.88 3.50 0.86
CA PHE A 12 -3.35 2.83 2.09
C PHE A 12 -3.74 3.83 3.18
N TYR A 13 -4.57 3.43 4.14
CA TYR A 13 -5.06 4.32 5.20
C TYR A 13 -5.20 3.62 6.57
N PRO A 14 -4.83 4.28 7.69
CA PRO A 14 -5.04 3.75 9.04
C PRO A 14 -6.50 3.96 9.48
N VAL A 15 -7.37 2.99 9.18
CA VAL A 15 -8.82 3.09 9.46
C VAL A 15 -9.13 3.16 10.94
N THR A 16 -8.41 2.38 11.76
CA THR A 16 -8.62 2.30 13.21
C THR A 16 -7.37 2.77 13.94
N PRO A 17 -7.30 4.04 14.36
CA PRO A 17 -6.18 4.54 15.15
C PRO A 17 -5.96 3.71 16.42
N GLY A 18 -4.70 3.42 16.74
CA GLY A 18 -4.31 2.54 17.85
C GLY A 18 -4.16 1.06 17.47
N LEU A 19 -4.72 0.63 16.33
CA LEU A 19 -4.38 -0.63 15.69
C LEU A 19 -3.24 -0.38 14.69
N PRO A 20 -2.09 -1.08 14.76
CA PRO A 20 -0.93 -0.84 13.89
C PRO A 20 -1.12 -1.47 12.50
N GLU A 21 -2.24 -1.16 11.86
CA GLU A 21 -2.65 -1.71 10.57
C GLU A 21 -3.18 -0.62 9.64
N TYR A 22 -2.90 -0.80 8.36
CA TYR A 22 -3.36 0.06 7.28
C TYR A 22 -4.15 -0.78 6.28
N ARG A 23 -5.30 -0.26 5.84
CA ARG A 23 -6.07 -0.91 4.77
C ARG A 23 -5.56 -0.42 3.43
N ILE A 24 -5.26 -1.35 2.52
CA ILE A 24 -4.86 -1.05 1.14
C ILE A 24 -6.07 -0.52 0.39
N GLY A 25 -5.91 0.64 -0.23
CA GLY A 25 -6.84 1.24 -1.16
C GLY A 25 -6.29 1.18 -2.58
N SER A 26 -6.32 2.31 -3.29
CA SER A 26 -5.71 2.45 -4.61
C SER A 26 -4.69 3.59 -4.60
N PRO A 27 -3.45 3.35 -5.06
CA PRO A 27 -2.42 4.38 -5.12
C PRO A 27 -2.75 5.40 -6.21
N LEU A 28 -2.21 6.61 -6.08
CA LEU A 28 -2.34 7.66 -7.11
C LEU A 28 -1.20 7.62 -8.14
N PHE A 29 -0.03 7.12 -7.76
CA PHE A 29 1.16 7.10 -8.60
C PHE A 29 1.57 5.67 -8.94
N GLU A 30 2.28 5.48 -10.04
CA GLU A 30 2.85 4.17 -10.41
C GLU A 30 3.98 3.73 -9.47
N LYS A 31 4.67 4.69 -8.84
CA LYS A 31 5.72 4.41 -7.87
C LYS A 31 5.78 5.48 -6.80
N LEU A 32 5.89 5.05 -5.56
CA LEU A 32 6.19 5.89 -4.41
C LEU A 32 7.32 5.28 -3.58
N THR A 33 8.06 6.12 -2.86
CA THR A 33 9.07 5.67 -1.90
C THR A 33 8.92 6.48 -0.62
N ILE A 34 8.71 5.77 0.48
CA ILE A 34 8.71 6.32 1.84
C ILE A 34 10.13 6.15 2.36
N HIS A 35 10.81 7.26 2.62
CA HIS A 35 12.08 7.26 3.32
C HIS A 35 11.80 7.20 4.82
N LEU A 36 12.30 6.14 5.45
CA LEU A 36 12.06 5.88 6.87
C LEU A 36 13.16 6.52 7.71
N SER A 37 12.80 6.95 8.91
CA SER A 37 13.78 7.54 9.83
C SER A 37 14.61 6.46 10.50
N GLU A 38 15.91 6.44 10.22
CA GLU A 38 16.89 5.54 10.87
C GLU A 38 16.91 5.69 12.40
N ARG A 39 16.42 6.81 12.95
CA ARG A 39 16.30 7.00 14.40
C ARG A 39 15.26 6.09 15.05
N HIS A 40 14.26 5.67 14.28
CA HIS A 40 13.07 4.99 14.79
C HIS A 40 12.83 3.63 14.14
N HIS A 41 13.44 3.35 12.99
CA HIS A 41 13.12 2.21 12.15
C HIS A 41 14.40 1.58 11.59
N GLU A 42 14.39 0.26 11.46
CA GLU A 42 15.51 -0.51 10.90
C GLU A 42 15.57 -0.42 9.37
N GLY A 43 14.41 -0.33 8.71
CA GLY A 43 14.35 -0.16 7.27
C GLY A 43 14.72 1.26 6.83
N GLU A 44 15.45 1.38 5.73
CA GLU A 44 15.78 2.68 5.13
C GLU A 44 14.64 3.24 4.26
N ARG A 45 13.95 2.33 3.54
CA ARG A 45 12.91 2.69 2.58
C ARG A 45 11.82 1.63 2.45
N PHE A 46 10.59 2.09 2.28
CA PHE A 46 9.47 1.28 1.87
C PHE A 46 8.98 1.76 0.50
N VAL A 47 8.97 0.89 -0.49
CA VAL A 47 8.65 1.20 -1.88
C VAL A 47 7.28 0.62 -2.22
N ILE A 48 6.47 1.41 -2.92
CA ILE A 48 5.17 0.98 -3.45
C ILE A 48 5.26 1.07 -4.96
N GLU A 49 5.04 -0.05 -5.66
CA GLU A 49 5.03 -0.14 -7.11
C GLU A 49 3.65 -0.59 -7.60
N ALA A 50 3.06 0.20 -8.48
CA ALA A 50 1.77 -0.01 -9.11
C ALA A 50 1.87 0.25 -10.63
N PRO A 51 2.67 -0.54 -11.36
CA PRO A 51 2.93 -0.29 -12.77
C PRO A 51 1.64 -0.35 -13.59
N GLY A 52 1.46 0.61 -14.49
CA GLY A 52 0.25 0.74 -15.31
C GLY A 52 -0.92 1.42 -14.60
N ASN A 53 -0.73 1.93 -13.37
CA ASN A 53 -1.73 2.78 -12.72
C ASN A 53 -1.94 4.06 -13.52
N GLY A 54 -3.20 4.43 -13.73
CA GLY A 54 -3.53 5.65 -14.48
C GLY A 54 -5.02 5.80 -14.74
N PRO A 55 -5.42 6.79 -15.54
CA PRO A 55 -6.81 7.01 -15.89
C PRO A 55 -7.46 5.73 -16.46
N GLY A 56 -8.51 5.25 -15.78
CA GLY A 56 -9.23 4.03 -16.16
C GLY A 56 -8.65 2.72 -15.62
N VAL A 57 -7.42 2.70 -15.08
CA VAL A 57 -6.75 1.51 -14.51
C VAL A 57 -6.40 1.78 -13.04
N VAL A 58 -7.42 1.79 -12.19
CA VAL A 58 -7.32 2.29 -10.80
C VAL A 58 -7.62 1.25 -9.74
N LEU A 59 -7.92 -0.01 -10.11
CA LEU A 59 -8.31 -1.03 -9.13
C LEU A 59 -7.14 -1.95 -8.82
N VAL A 60 -6.88 -2.20 -7.53
CA VAL A 60 -5.90 -3.20 -7.11
C VAL A 60 -6.55 -4.58 -7.21
N SER A 61 -5.98 -5.44 -8.06
CA SER A 61 -6.44 -6.83 -8.24
C SER A 61 -5.64 -7.83 -7.42
N LYS A 62 -4.35 -7.55 -7.17
CA LYS A 62 -3.48 -8.34 -6.30
C LYS A 62 -2.51 -7.41 -5.60
N ALA A 63 -2.09 -7.81 -4.41
CA ALA A 63 -1.02 -7.17 -3.68
C ALA A 63 0.00 -8.24 -3.25
N SER A 64 1.27 -7.90 -3.30
CA SER A 64 2.34 -8.73 -2.78
C SER A 64 3.37 -7.88 -2.06
N LEU A 65 3.88 -8.40 -0.96
CA LEU A 65 4.88 -7.78 -0.12
C LEU A 65 6.15 -8.61 -0.19
N ASP A 66 7.25 -8.02 -0.67
CA ASP A 66 8.54 -8.67 -0.83
C ASP A 66 8.48 -10.02 -1.59
N GLY A 67 7.52 -10.12 -2.52
CA GLY A 67 7.29 -11.30 -3.35
C GLY A 67 6.22 -12.26 -2.81
N GLU A 68 5.79 -12.12 -1.56
CA GLU A 68 4.73 -12.93 -0.96
C GLU A 68 3.36 -12.31 -1.21
N THR A 69 2.39 -13.12 -1.63
CA THR A 69 1.03 -12.62 -1.92
C THR A 69 0.30 -12.27 -0.62
N LEU A 70 -0.36 -11.12 -0.59
CA LEU A 70 -1.25 -10.74 0.51
C LEU A 70 -2.65 -11.31 0.25
N GLU A 71 -3.12 -12.14 1.17
CA GLU A 71 -4.48 -12.70 1.15
C GLU A 71 -5.54 -11.66 1.54
N GLN A 72 -5.15 -10.71 2.39
CA GLN A 72 -5.99 -9.60 2.86
C GLN A 72 -5.35 -8.27 2.48
N PRO A 73 -6.14 -7.22 2.21
CA PRO A 73 -5.66 -5.89 1.88
C PRO A 73 -5.22 -5.13 3.15
N ILE A 74 -4.36 -5.73 3.95
CA ILE A 74 -3.85 -5.17 5.21
C ILE A 74 -2.32 -5.09 5.12
N LEU A 75 -1.78 -3.93 5.48
CA LEU A 75 -0.36 -3.74 5.77
C LEU A 75 -0.20 -3.52 7.26
N ARG A 76 0.72 -4.25 7.88
CA ARG A 76 1.09 -4.01 9.27
C ARG A 76 2.15 -2.91 9.36
N HIS A 77 2.14 -2.15 10.46
CA HIS A 77 3.10 -1.07 10.67
C HIS A 77 4.55 -1.58 10.79
N ASP A 78 4.74 -2.74 11.44
CA ASP A 78 6.06 -3.38 11.58
C ASP A 78 6.67 -3.73 10.21
N THR A 79 5.85 -4.22 9.30
CA THR A 79 6.23 -4.50 7.91
C THR A 79 6.68 -3.25 7.18
N ILE A 80 5.95 -2.14 7.29
CA ILE A 80 6.33 -0.89 6.61
C ILE A 80 7.65 -0.37 7.17
N THR A 81 7.82 -0.43 8.49
CA THR A 81 8.99 0.13 9.19
C THR A 81 10.24 -0.75 9.12
N ALA A 82 10.10 -2.04 8.82
CA ALA A 82 11.20 -2.90 8.39
C ALA A 82 11.73 -2.53 6.99
N GLY A 83 11.00 -1.68 6.24
CA GLY A 83 11.27 -1.40 4.84
C GLY A 83 10.78 -2.53 3.93
N GLY A 84 11.05 -2.42 2.63
CA GLY A 84 10.68 -3.44 1.65
C GLY A 84 9.93 -2.90 0.44
N LEU A 85 9.25 -3.80 -0.28
CA LEU A 85 8.56 -3.53 -1.53
C LEU A 85 7.14 -4.10 -1.53
N LEU A 86 6.16 -3.20 -1.57
CA LEU A 86 4.77 -3.52 -1.90
C LEU A 86 4.55 -3.39 -3.41
N ARG A 87 4.19 -4.49 -4.07
CA ARG A 87 3.74 -4.50 -5.45
C ARG A 87 2.23 -4.64 -5.53
N LEU A 88 1.60 -3.74 -6.25
CA LEU A 88 0.17 -3.68 -6.50
C LEU A 88 -0.08 -3.92 -7.99
N GLN A 89 -0.82 -4.98 -8.30
CA GLN A 89 -1.25 -5.25 -9.66
C GLN A 89 -2.54 -4.49 -9.95
N MET A 90 -2.46 -3.48 -10.83
CA MET A 90 -3.60 -2.66 -11.21
C MET A 90 -4.49 -3.34 -12.26
N SER A 91 -5.76 -2.97 -12.30
CA SER A 91 -6.79 -3.55 -13.16
C SER A 91 -7.90 -2.54 -13.46
N ILE A 92 -8.63 -2.81 -14.53
CA ILE A 92 -9.89 -2.14 -14.90
C ILE A 92 -11.12 -2.90 -14.40
N ASP A 93 -10.94 -4.17 -14.04
CA ASP A 93 -12.02 -5.08 -13.66
C ASP A 93 -12.47 -4.81 -12.22
N SER A 94 -13.77 -4.55 -12.06
CA SER A 94 -14.43 -4.25 -10.79
C SER A 94 -14.57 -5.46 -9.86
N GLN A 95 -14.19 -6.67 -10.27
CA GLN A 95 -14.20 -7.86 -9.41
C GLN A 95 -13.02 -7.82 -8.42
N PRO A 96 -13.22 -7.50 -7.13
CA PRO A 96 -12.14 -7.46 -6.16
C PRO A 96 -11.71 -8.90 -5.88
N LYS A 97 -10.43 -9.22 -6.11
CA LYS A 97 -9.87 -10.55 -5.78
C LYS A 97 -9.22 -10.61 -4.40
N LEU A 98 -9.05 -9.46 -3.74
CA LEU A 98 -8.64 -9.39 -2.33
C LEU A 98 -9.90 -9.44 -1.44
N ARG A 99 -9.89 -10.34 -0.46
CA ARG A 99 -10.97 -10.51 0.50
C ARG A 99 -11.10 -9.28 1.41
N LEU A 100 -12.31 -8.72 1.50
CA LEU A 100 -12.62 -7.50 2.27
C LEU A 100 -13.38 -7.80 3.57
N ASP A 101 -13.66 -9.08 3.85
CA ASP A 101 -14.43 -9.58 4.99
C ASP A 101 -13.65 -9.59 6.32
#